data_AF-A0A9D7FU05-F1
#
_entry.id   AF-A0A9D7FU05-F1
#
_cell.length_a   1.000
_cell.length_b   1.000
_cell.length_c   1.000
_cell.angle_alpha   90.00
_cell.angle_beta   90.00
_cell.angle_gamma   90.00
#
_symmetry.space_group_name_H-M   'P 1'
#
loop_
_entity.id
_entity.type
_entity.pdbx_description
1 polymer ?
#
loop_
_entity_poly.entity_id
_entity_poly.type
_entity_poly.pdbx_seq_one_letter_code
_entity_poly.pdbx_strand_id
1 'polypeptide(L)'
;MDILIQQVADGSLQKPTVRVQSQAAGSVRFTCVGRGFLKTSTLEQGDSEELNPANYGVYQFRLSAGSDQSRGLLPLEEGKRTEVLITGTASPDRSPRFTSSSGELKNQAPGEPIRIPNPFGPAFEKLSIDEKIRLVEDSPEAQSLSSSERGQLLGILYNEKGVQEANSKNFETAEEILRKAQQLLADENTVRMNLAFAMAGNGNQKRLEGSFNLADKKLGEALALAEGSGDGSLVSQIHSARAALYVDQALAMPGSEQRRRTTLFEKALEENPDHAAALFNLGQIAYQEYDLETALDYFERAYQQSPQPDLAKLIDKVRIEIEEAGDFVTQDRGVFKISFEGSEVKHVARETRKLLADAEREVGRKFVLRPKGAIPVVIYSAGQFQQILGLHSWAGGAYDGKIRLPIAGLSEADIDQGRDKLRELVFHEFTHALLHNRTSPAHIPVWLHEGLAQNAAGQNPDNPMLHAQLIDSLNSGRIPMPSRLAGDFTGIADPGLASQVYLESYLFIKYLLDKQGGWSRIKSLVSSIEAGESLEASFRKAYRKSLDELEQRWIKEL
;
A
#
# COMPACT_ATOMS: atom_id res chain seq x y z
N MET A 1 -3.13 19.68 10.97
CA MET A 1 -2.36 20.78 11.61
C MET A 1 -1.79 21.61 10.48
N ASP A 2 -1.99 22.92 10.52
CA ASP A 2 -1.50 23.86 9.52
C ASP A 2 -0.24 24.55 10.07
N ILE A 3 0.90 24.34 9.41
CA ILE A 3 2.15 25.02 9.76
C ILE A 3 2.27 26.22 8.83
N LEU A 4 2.20 27.43 9.40
CA LEU A 4 2.25 28.68 8.65
C LEU A 4 3.64 29.31 8.80
N ILE A 5 4.32 29.57 7.69
CA ILE A 5 5.57 30.34 7.66
C ILE A 5 5.26 31.66 6.94
N GLN A 6 5.26 32.76 7.67
CA GLN A 6 5.06 34.11 7.11
C GLN A 6 6.40 34.86 7.05
N GLN A 7 6.75 35.35 5.86
CA GLN A 7 7.71 36.44 5.72
C GLN A 7 6.90 37.73 5.63
N VAL A 8 7.04 38.61 6.63
CA VAL A 8 6.33 39.91 6.63
C VAL A 8 7.02 40.82 5.63
N ALA A 9 6.32 41.20 4.57
CA ALA A 9 6.83 42.07 3.52
C ALA A 9 6.87 43.52 4.01
N ASP A 10 7.92 43.88 4.76
CA ASP A 10 8.29 45.28 4.92
C ASP A 10 9.82 45.44 5.04
N GLY A 11 10.47 45.47 3.87
CA GLY A 11 11.72 46.18 3.57
C GLY A 11 12.98 45.94 4.40
N SER A 12 12.93 45.15 5.46
CA SER A 12 14.03 44.87 6.38
C SER A 12 14.23 43.36 6.47
N LEU A 13 15.48 42.92 6.30
CA LEU A 13 15.90 41.52 6.47
C LEU A 13 15.64 41.08 7.92
N GLN A 14 14.41 40.65 8.22
CA GLN A 14 14.11 39.90 9.42
C GLN A 14 13.87 38.43 9.09
N LYS A 15 14.30 37.61 10.05
CA LYS A 15 14.49 36.16 9.97
C LYS A 15 13.19 35.40 9.68
N PRO A 16 13.23 34.27 8.96
CA PRO A 16 12.05 33.43 8.75
C PRO A 16 11.53 32.84 10.08
N THR A 17 10.22 32.83 10.30
CA THR A 17 9.60 32.38 11.56
C THR A 17 8.61 31.26 11.31
N VAL A 18 8.69 30.17 12.09
CA VAL A 18 7.74 29.04 12.04
C VAL A 18 6.65 29.27 13.07
N ARG A 19 5.37 29.17 12.68
CA ARG A 19 4.21 29.17 13.58
C ARG A 19 3.37 27.91 13.43
N VAL A 20 2.88 27.40 14.55
CA VAL A 20 1.97 26.25 14.61
C VAL A 20 0.53 26.73 14.77
N GLN A 21 -0.35 26.37 13.82
CA GLN A 21 -1.79 26.56 13.93
C GLN A 21 -2.52 25.21 13.78
N SER A 22 -3.36 24.86 14.75
CA SER A 22 -4.07 23.57 14.77
C SER A 22 -5.53 23.75 15.16
N GLN A 23 -6.43 22.95 14.58
CA GLN A 23 -7.81 22.83 15.04
C GLN A 23 -8.00 21.79 16.17
N ALA A 24 -6.95 21.03 16.52
CA ALA A 24 -6.95 20.03 17.59
C ALA A 24 -5.72 20.18 18.53
N ALA A 25 -5.86 19.82 19.81
CA ALA A 25 -4.79 19.91 20.79
C ALA A 25 -3.63 18.92 20.48
N GLY A 26 -2.38 19.42 20.48
CA GLY A 26 -1.17 18.61 20.26
C GLY A 26 0.10 19.47 20.25
N SER A 27 1.27 18.83 20.37
CA SER A 27 2.58 19.50 20.32
C SER A 27 3.39 19.06 19.10
N VAL A 28 4.17 19.99 18.53
CA VAL A 28 4.98 19.74 17.33
C VAL A 28 6.45 19.80 17.70
N ARG A 29 7.20 18.72 17.44
CA ARG A 29 8.65 18.72 17.65
C ARG A 29 9.35 19.01 16.32
N PHE A 30 9.98 20.17 16.23
CA PHE A 30 10.79 20.56 15.09
C PHE A 30 12.27 20.21 15.35
N THR A 31 12.92 19.58 14.38
CA THR A 31 14.37 19.37 14.41
C THR A 31 14.98 20.03 13.18
N CYS A 32 15.54 21.22 13.39
CA CYS A 32 16.29 21.91 12.35
C CYS A 32 17.61 21.18 12.12
N VAL A 33 17.84 20.73 10.89
CA VAL A 33 19.11 20.15 10.42
C VAL A 33 19.64 21.04 9.31
N GLY A 34 20.62 21.89 9.62
CA GLY A 34 21.32 22.72 8.64
C GLY A 34 22.78 22.29 8.49
N ARG A 35 23.53 22.87 7.54
CA ARG A 35 24.98 22.63 7.37
C ARG A 35 25.72 22.86 8.71
N GLY A 36 26.01 21.78 9.43
CA GLY A 36 26.76 21.80 10.68
C GLY A 36 25.97 22.14 11.97
N PHE A 37 24.63 22.14 11.96
CA PHE A 37 23.84 22.48 13.16
C PHE A 37 22.61 21.60 13.34
N LEU A 38 22.42 21.08 14.56
CA LEU A 38 21.24 20.32 15.00
C LEU A 38 20.58 21.06 16.17
N LYS A 39 19.36 21.56 15.99
CA LYS A 39 18.55 22.11 17.09
C LYS A 39 17.17 21.48 17.09
N THR A 40 16.74 21.03 18.26
CA THR A 40 15.41 20.47 18.47
C THR A 40 14.62 21.38 19.39
N SER A 41 13.43 21.77 18.94
CA SER A 41 12.47 22.59 19.68
C SER A 41 11.12 21.89 19.69
N THR A 42 10.34 22.07 20.77
CA THR A 42 8.95 21.61 20.83
C THR A 42 8.07 22.85 20.92
N LEU A 43 7.14 23.00 19.98
CA LEU A 43 6.24 24.14 19.86
C LEU A 43 4.79 23.65 20.05
N GLU A 44 4.02 24.36 20.85
CA GLU A 44 2.59 24.13 21.06
C GLU A 44 1.74 25.10 20.24
N GLN A 45 0.42 24.98 20.35
CA GLN A 45 -0.51 25.85 19.61
C GLN A 45 -0.31 27.32 19.99
N GLY A 46 0.01 28.15 18.99
CA GLY A 46 0.26 29.59 19.18
C GLY A 46 1.74 29.95 19.38
N ASP A 47 2.62 28.96 19.55
CA ASP A 47 4.06 29.22 19.66
C ASP A 47 4.67 29.61 18.31
N SER A 48 5.75 30.39 18.38
CA SER A 48 6.55 30.80 17.22
C SER A 48 8.04 30.72 17.51
N GLU A 49 8.83 30.28 16.53
CA GLU A 49 10.29 30.26 16.63
C GLU A 49 10.94 30.92 15.41
N GLU A 50 11.92 31.80 15.65
CA GLU A 50 12.76 32.40 14.61
C GLU A 50 13.87 31.44 14.14
N LEU A 51 14.02 31.32 12.82
CA LEU A 51 15.07 30.54 12.17
C LEU A 51 16.23 31.43 11.73
N ASN A 52 17.46 30.90 11.75
CA ASN A 52 18.62 31.65 11.26
C ASN A 52 18.72 31.53 9.72
N PRO A 53 18.65 32.64 8.95
CA PRO A 53 18.67 32.62 7.49
C PRO A 53 20.01 32.18 6.87
N ALA A 54 21.13 32.15 7.61
CA ALA A 54 22.39 31.64 7.05
C ALA A 54 22.39 30.11 6.75
N ASN A 55 21.30 29.40 7.10
CA ASN A 55 21.21 27.94 7.09
C ASN A 55 20.13 27.40 6.14
N TYR A 56 19.83 28.07 5.02
CA TYR A 56 18.85 27.59 4.03
C TYR A 56 19.19 26.16 3.57
N GLY A 57 18.36 25.20 4.00
CA GLY A 57 18.49 23.76 3.79
C GLY A 57 17.22 23.07 4.25
N VAL A 58 16.96 21.85 3.77
CA VAL A 58 15.69 21.14 4.00
C VAL A 58 15.46 20.92 5.51
N TYR A 59 14.36 21.45 6.05
CA TYR A 59 14.02 21.28 7.46
C TYR A 59 13.24 19.98 7.66
N GLN A 60 13.63 19.17 8.66
CA GLN A 60 12.90 17.97 9.05
C GLN A 60 11.99 18.27 10.24
N PHE A 61 10.75 17.80 10.20
CA PHE A 61 9.83 17.95 11.31
C PHE A 61 9.22 16.61 11.71
N ARG A 62 8.89 16.49 13.00
CA ARG A 62 8.16 15.35 13.56
C ARG A 62 6.94 15.85 14.33
N LEU A 63 5.77 15.54 13.79
CA LEU A 63 4.50 15.81 14.46
C LEU A 63 4.20 14.69 15.43
N SER A 64 3.81 15.06 16.66
CA SER A 64 3.42 14.12 17.71
C SER A 64 2.02 14.53 18.21
N ALA A 65 0.98 13.93 17.65
CA ALA A 65 -0.40 14.18 18.07
C ALA A 65 -1.02 12.85 18.52
N GLY A 66 -1.15 12.64 19.83
CA GLY A 66 -1.61 11.35 20.38
C GLY A 66 -0.64 10.21 20.05
N SER A 67 -1.16 9.05 19.61
CA SER A 67 -0.38 7.88 19.22
C SER A 67 0.21 7.94 17.80
N ASP A 68 -0.19 8.94 16.99
CA ASP A 68 0.25 9.07 15.60
C ASP A 68 1.52 9.91 15.47
N GLN A 69 2.48 9.39 14.71
CA GLN A 69 3.71 10.11 14.35
C GLN A 69 3.78 10.31 12.84
N SER A 70 3.87 11.56 12.41
CA SER A 70 4.08 11.92 10.99
C SER A 70 5.43 12.65 10.83
N ARG A 71 6.11 12.40 9.70
CA ARG A 71 7.39 13.03 9.35
C ARG A 71 7.30 13.63 7.96
N GLY A 72 7.95 14.77 7.74
CA GLY A 72 8.03 15.39 6.43
C GLY A 72 9.26 16.29 6.29
N LEU A 73 9.44 16.81 5.08
CA LEU A 73 10.51 17.72 4.69
C LEU A 73 9.91 19.04 4.24
N LEU A 74 10.52 20.15 4.67
CA LEU A 74 10.16 21.52 4.31
C LEU A 74 11.33 22.15 3.53
N PRO A 75 11.25 22.25 2.20
CA PRO A 75 12.18 23.07 1.43
C PRO A 75 11.82 24.54 1.61
N LEU A 76 12.76 25.36 2.10
CA LEU A 76 12.60 26.82 2.09
C LEU A 76 13.29 27.39 0.85
N GLU A 77 12.54 28.07 -0.01
CA GLU A 77 13.08 28.89 -1.09
C GLU A 77 13.10 30.37 -0.66
N GLU A 78 14.19 31.06 -0.94
CA GLU A 78 14.37 32.47 -0.56
C GLU A 78 13.29 33.35 -1.22
N GLY A 79 12.57 34.13 -0.40
CA GLY A 79 11.53 35.05 -0.86
C GLY A 79 10.17 34.43 -1.19
N LYS A 80 9.94 33.13 -0.92
CA LYS A 80 8.64 32.47 -1.15
C LYS A 80 7.96 32.06 0.16
N ARG A 81 6.66 32.35 0.24
CA ARG A 81 5.78 31.80 1.29
C ARG A 81 5.54 30.31 0.99
N THR A 82 5.94 29.45 1.92
CA THR A 82 5.73 28.00 1.83
C THR A 82 4.68 27.60 2.87
N GLU A 83 3.54 27.11 2.41
CA GLU A 83 2.47 26.56 3.26
C GLU A 83 2.47 25.04 3.13
N VAL A 84 2.44 24.33 4.26
CA VAL A 84 2.37 22.87 4.25
C VAL A 84 1.12 22.44 5.03
N LEU A 85 0.14 21.95 4.26
CA LEU A 85 -1.06 21.30 4.77
C LEU A 85 -0.74 19.83 5.03
N ILE A 86 -0.90 19.38 6.29
CA ILE A 86 -0.59 18.00 6.68
C ILE A 86 -1.90 17.28 7.02
N THR A 87 -2.38 16.51 6.05
CA THR A 87 -3.42 15.48 6.23
C THR A 87 -2.74 14.14 6.45
N GLY A 88 -3.18 13.38 7.46
CA GLY A 88 -2.60 12.08 7.80
C GLY A 88 -2.55 11.12 6.59
N THR A 89 -1.40 10.46 6.43
CA THR A 89 -1.08 9.37 5.48
C THR A 89 -0.92 9.72 3.98
N ALA A 90 0.29 10.15 3.60
CA ALA A 90 0.79 9.89 2.25
C ALA A 90 2.31 9.64 2.23
N SER A 91 2.68 8.41 1.88
CA SER A 91 3.95 8.10 1.23
C SER A 91 4.03 8.90 -0.09
N PRO A 92 5.22 9.30 -0.56
CA PRO A 92 5.39 10.01 -1.84
C PRO A 92 5.15 9.11 -3.09
N ASP A 93 4.67 7.89 -2.89
CA ASP A 93 4.32 6.98 -3.98
C ASP A 93 3.00 7.44 -4.64
N ARG A 94 3.11 7.93 -5.88
CA ARG A 94 2.01 8.40 -6.75
C ARG A 94 1.26 7.22 -7.38
N SER A 95 0.96 6.20 -6.58
CA SER A 95 0.20 5.04 -7.02
C SER A 95 -1.31 5.35 -6.94
N PRO A 96 -2.13 4.94 -7.93
CA PRO A 96 -3.58 5.12 -7.88
C PRO A 96 -4.17 4.51 -6.60
N ARG A 97 -5.07 5.23 -5.94
CA ARG A 97 -5.68 4.76 -4.67
C ARG A 97 -7.14 4.47 -4.88
N PHE A 98 -7.49 3.19 -4.85
CA PHE A 98 -8.88 2.74 -4.79
C PHE A 98 -9.19 2.29 -3.37
N THR A 99 -10.21 2.89 -2.76
CA THR A 99 -10.76 2.45 -1.47
C THR A 99 -11.97 1.55 -1.71
N SER A 100 -12.31 0.72 -0.72
CA SER A 100 -13.50 -0.14 -0.73
C SER A 100 -14.82 0.61 -0.45
N SER A 101 -14.85 1.94 -0.62
CA SER A 101 -15.94 2.80 -0.14
C SER A 101 -17.32 2.57 -0.78
N SER A 102 -17.43 1.67 -1.76
CA SER A 102 -18.66 1.27 -2.46
C SER A 102 -19.62 0.38 -1.64
N GLY A 103 -19.28 0.01 -0.40
CA GLY A 103 -20.06 -0.95 0.41
C GLY A 103 -21.09 -0.36 1.38
N GLU A 104 -21.31 0.96 1.42
CA GLU A 104 -22.27 1.56 2.36
C GLU A 104 -23.72 1.30 1.93
N LEU A 105 -24.53 0.75 2.85
CA LEU A 105 -25.98 0.62 2.69
C LEU A 105 -26.63 2.01 2.69
N LYS A 106 -27.65 2.22 1.86
CA LYS A 106 -28.41 3.46 1.87
C LYS A 106 -29.10 3.63 3.24
N ASN A 107 -29.14 4.87 3.74
CA ASN A 107 -29.49 5.23 5.12
C ASN A 107 -30.96 4.97 5.56
N GLN A 108 -31.74 4.17 4.84
CA GLN A 108 -33.13 3.88 5.21
C GLN A 108 -33.46 2.40 5.04
N ALA A 109 -34.07 1.82 6.08
CA ALA A 109 -34.67 0.51 6.00
C ALA A 109 -35.74 0.48 4.88
N PRO A 110 -35.77 -0.57 4.05
CA PRO A 110 -36.53 -0.53 2.80
C PRO A 110 -38.05 -0.77 2.93
N GLY A 111 -38.56 -1.21 4.09
CA GLY A 111 -39.96 -1.62 4.25
C GLY A 111 -40.92 -0.48 4.61
N GLU A 112 -42.14 -0.49 4.04
CA GLU A 112 -43.24 0.34 4.53
C GLU A 112 -43.55 0.00 6.01
N PRO A 113 -43.86 1.00 6.85
CA PRO A 113 -44.18 0.74 8.25
C PRO A 113 -45.40 -0.16 8.36
N ILE A 114 -45.29 -1.24 9.14
CA ILE A 114 -46.45 -2.06 9.49
C ILE A 114 -47.32 -1.24 10.44
N ARG A 115 -48.59 -1.07 10.10
CA ARG A 115 -49.53 -0.31 10.92
C ARG A 115 -49.63 -0.94 12.32
N ILE A 116 -49.28 -0.18 13.36
CA ILE A 116 -49.41 -0.62 14.75
C ILE A 116 -50.90 -0.60 15.16
N PRO A 117 -51.51 -1.74 15.50
CA PRO A 117 -52.86 -1.77 16.06
C PRO A 117 -52.93 -1.01 17.39
N ASN A 118 -54.08 -0.38 17.69
CA ASN A 118 -54.28 0.34 18.95
C ASN A 118 -55.41 -0.30 19.80
N PRO A 119 -55.17 -1.46 20.42
CA PRO A 119 -56.20 -2.14 21.22
C PRO A 119 -56.47 -1.46 22.57
N PHE A 120 -55.57 -0.58 23.04
CA PHE A 120 -55.66 0.07 24.36
C PHE A 120 -56.07 1.56 24.29
N GLY A 121 -56.47 2.04 23.10
CA GLY A 121 -57.01 3.38 22.91
C GLY A 121 -55.96 4.53 22.90
N PRO A 122 -56.39 5.80 22.98
CA PRO A 122 -55.53 6.95 22.72
C PRO A 122 -54.30 7.10 23.63
N ALA A 123 -54.31 6.50 24.82
CA ALA A 123 -53.17 6.53 25.73
C ALA A 123 -51.98 5.71 25.18
N PHE A 124 -52.26 4.60 24.50
CA PHE A 124 -51.23 3.72 23.94
C PHE A 124 -50.49 4.37 22.78
N GLU A 125 -51.17 5.15 21.94
CA GLU A 125 -50.53 5.88 20.82
C GLU A 125 -49.39 6.79 21.30
N LYS A 126 -49.53 7.40 22.48
CA LYS A 126 -48.57 8.35 23.06
C LYS A 126 -47.34 7.69 23.69
N LEU A 127 -47.37 6.38 23.92
CA LEU A 127 -46.25 5.64 24.49
C LEU A 127 -45.11 5.52 23.48
N SER A 128 -43.88 5.59 23.98
CA SER A 128 -42.69 5.16 23.22
C SER A 128 -42.79 3.69 22.84
N ILE A 129 -42.00 3.25 21.85
CA ILE A 129 -42.01 1.85 21.43
C ILE A 129 -41.60 0.92 22.58
N ASP A 130 -40.62 1.31 23.40
CA ASP A 130 -40.22 0.52 24.58
C ASP A 130 -41.34 0.41 25.62
N GLU A 131 -42.07 1.49 25.88
CA GLU A 131 -43.22 1.46 26.79
C GLU A 131 -44.36 0.62 26.22
N LYS A 132 -44.60 0.66 24.91
CA LYS A 132 -45.59 -0.20 24.23
C LYS A 132 -45.21 -1.67 24.36
N ILE A 133 -43.94 -2.02 24.13
CA ILE A 133 -43.44 -3.41 24.28
C ILE A 133 -43.67 -3.89 25.71
N ARG A 134 -43.21 -3.13 26.72
CA ARG A 134 -43.37 -3.50 28.13
C ARG A 134 -44.84 -3.67 28.54
N LEU A 135 -45.72 -2.81 28.04
CA LEU A 135 -47.16 -2.93 28.30
C LEU A 135 -47.69 -4.25 27.74
N VAL A 136 -47.32 -4.61 26.51
CA VAL A 136 -47.83 -5.82 25.85
C VAL A 136 -47.22 -7.10 26.41
N GLU A 137 -45.96 -7.07 26.87
CA GLU A 137 -45.27 -8.20 27.49
C GLU A 137 -45.88 -8.57 28.85
N ASP A 138 -45.99 -7.60 29.76
CA ASP A 138 -46.10 -7.90 31.20
C ASP A 138 -47.28 -7.22 31.91
N SER A 139 -48.14 -6.46 31.22
CA SER A 139 -49.21 -5.72 31.89
C SER A 139 -50.50 -6.53 32.13
N PRO A 140 -51.26 -6.24 33.21
CA PRO A 140 -52.60 -6.81 33.39
C PRO A 140 -53.54 -6.49 32.23
N GLU A 141 -53.44 -5.30 31.64
CA GLU A 141 -54.23 -4.88 30.48
C GLU A 141 -53.97 -5.77 29.26
N ALA A 142 -52.74 -6.25 29.06
CA ALA A 142 -52.39 -7.17 27.98
C ALA A 142 -53.05 -8.56 28.11
N GLN A 143 -53.58 -8.92 29.29
CA GLN A 143 -54.36 -10.14 29.49
C GLN A 143 -55.72 -10.12 28.76
N SER A 144 -56.19 -8.94 28.36
CA SER A 144 -57.40 -8.80 27.53
C SER A 144 -57.21 -9.27 26.08
N LEU A 145 -55.97 -9.41 25.61
CA LEU A 145 -55.63 -9.91 24.27
C LEU A 145 -55.44 -11.43 24.29
N SER A 146 -55.87 -12.11 23.23
CA SER A 146 -55.51 -13.51 23.00
C SER A 146 -53.99 -13.66 22.79
N SER A 147 -53.45 -14.86 23.00
CA SER A 147 -52.02 -15.14 22.77
C SER A 147 -51.60 -14.82 21.33
N SER A 148 -52.48 -15.04 20.35
CA SER A 148 -52.22 -14.73 18.94
C SER A 148 -52.17 -13.22 18.69
N GLU A 149 -53.14 -12.46 19.21
CA GLU A 149 -53.17 -10.99 19.06
C GLU A 149 -51.98 -10.34 19.76
N ARG A 150 -51.63 -10.83 20.96
CA ARG A 150 -50.45 -10.36 21.69
C ARG A 150 -49.16 -10.65 20.92
N GLY A 151 -49.01 -11.86 20.38
CA GLY A 151 -47.86 -12.24 19.57
C GLY A 151 -47.72 -11.38 18.31
N GLN A 152 -48.81 -11.13 17.60
CA GLN A 152 -48.82 -10.25 16.42
C GLN A 152 -48.44 -8.81 16.79
N LEU A 153 -49.04 -8.24 17.83
CA LEU A 153 -48.72 -6.88 18.28
C LEU A 153 -47.26 -6.75 18.73
N LEU A 154 -46.74 -7.72 19.50
CA LEU A 154 -45.32 -7.74 19.88
C LEU A 154 -44.40 -7.84 18.67
N GLY A 155 -44.74 -8.68 17.69
CA GLY A 155 -43.97 -8.79 16.46
C GLY A 155 -43.87 -7.46 15.71
N ILE A 156 -44.98 -6.73 15.60
CA ILE A 156 -45.01 -5.40 14.96
C ILE A 156 -44.17 -4.39 15.76
N LEU A 157 -44.29 -4.38 17.09
CA LEU A 157 -43.54 -3.47 17.95
C LEU A 157 -42.04 -3.76 17.95
N TYR A 158 -41.63 -5.03 17.96
CA TYR A 158 -40.22 -5.39 17.80
C TYR A 158 -39.69 -5.01 16.42
N ASN A 159 -40.47 -5.18 15.34
CA ASN A 159 -40.07 -4.72 14.02
C ASN A 159 -39.78 -3.21 14.02
N GLU A 160 -40.70 -2.42 14.57
CA GLU A 160 -40.53 -0.96 14.65
C GLU A 160 -39.31 -0.57 15.50
N LYS A 161 -39.12 -1.21 16.66
CA LYS A 161 -37.95 -0.98 17.51
C LYS A 161 -36.64 -1.31 16.79
N GLY A 162 -36.60 -2.44 16.10
CA GLY A 162 -35.42 -2.87 15.35
C GLY A 162 -35.09 -1.92 14.21
N VAL A 163 -36.09 -1.36 13.53
CA VAL A 163 -35.91 -0.30 12.53
C VAL A 163 -35.33 0.98 13.17
N GLN A 164 -35.81 1.38 14.35
CA GLN A 164 -35.25 2.54 15.07
C GLN A 164 -33.77 2.35 15.43
N GLU A 165 -33.39 1.16 15.91
CA GLU A 165 -32.00 0.81 16.19
C GLU A 165 -31.15 0.80 14.92
N ALA A 166 -31.66 0.22 13.82
CA ALA A 166 -30.95 0.19 12.53
C ALA A 166 -30.71 1.60 11.97
N ASN A 167 -31.72 2.48 12.05
CA ASN A 167 -31.58 3.89 11.67
C ASN A 167 -30.58 4.65 12.55
N SER A 168 -30.41 4.20 13.80
CA SER A 168 -29.41 4.70 14.73
C SER A 168 -28.03 4.04 14.54
N LYS A 169 -27.87 3.20 13.51
CA LYS A 169 -26.67 2.40 13.19
C LYS A 169 -26.27 1.38 14.27
N ASN A 170 -27.17 1.05 15.18
CA ASN A 170 -26.99 0.01 16.20
C ASN A 170 -27.35 -1.36 15.61
N PHE A 171 -26.67 -1.77 14.53
CA PHE A 171 -27.09 -2.91 13.70
C PHE A 171 -27.08 -4.25 14.44
N GLU A 172 -26.19 -4.45 15.41
CA GLU A 172 -26.15 -5.67 16.22
C GLU A 172 -27.40 -5.81 17.10
N THR A 173 -27.78 -4.74 17.79
CA THR A 173 -29.03 -4.67 18.57
C THR A 173 -30.26 -4.78 17.68
N ALA A 174 -30.26 -4.09 16.54
CA ALA A 174 -31.33 -4.14 15.55
C ALA A 174 -31.58 -5.57 15.05
N GLU A 175 -30.51 -6.31 14.70
CA GLU A 175 -30.60 -7.71 14.29
C GLU A 175 -31.22 -8.58 15.38
N GLU A 176 -30.79 -8.45 16.63
CA GLU A 176 -31.34 -9.26 17.74
C GLU A 176 -32.85 -9.02 17.89
N ILE A 177 -33.28 -7.77 17.86
CA ILE A 177 -34.69 -7.39 18.02
C ILE A 177 -35.51 -7.85 16.81
N LEU A 178 -35.01 -7.68 15.59
CA LEU A 178 -35.71 -8.10 14.37
C LEU A 178 -35.81 -9.62 14.24
N ARG A 179 -34.88 -10.39 14.81
CA ARG A 179 -35.05 -11.85 14.95
C ARG A 179 -36.21 -12.22 15.86
N LYS A 180 -36.45 -11.46 16.95
CA LYS A 180 -37.65 -11.63 17.80
C LYS A 180 -38.92 -11.30 17.01
N ALA A 181 -38.91 -10.23 16.22
CA ALA A 181 -40.02 -9.89 15.33
C ALA A 181 -40.30 -11.01 14.31
N GLN A 182 -39.27 -11.55 13.67
CA GLN A 182 -39.39 -12.63 12.69
C GLN A 182 -39.96 -13.93 13.31
N GLN A 183 -39.61 -14.24 14.56
CA GLN A 183 -40.17 -15.41 15.25
C GLN A 183 -41.68 -15.30 15.47
N LEU A 184 -42.19 -14.09 15.69
CA LEU A 184 -43.62 -13.83 15.91
C LEU A 184 -44.39 -13.61 14.61
N LEU A 185 -43.70 -13.14 13.56
CA LEU A 185 -44.26 -12.77 12.26
C LEU A 185 -43.45 -13.42 11.12
N ALA A 186 -43.41 -14.76 11.08
CA ALA A 186 -42.52 -15.51 10.18
C ALA A 186 -42.76 -15.25 8.68
N ASP A 187 -44.03 -15.04 8.31
CA ASP A 187 -44.45 -14.85 6.91
C ASP A 187 -44.45 -13.38 6.48
N GLU A 188 -44.21 -12.44 7.40
CA GLU A 188 -44.26 -11.01 7.11
C GLU A 188 -43.04 -10.53 6.32
N ASN A 189 -43.29 -10.10 5.07
CA ASN A 189 -42.22 -9.68 4.16
C ASN A 189 -41.46 -8.45 4.65
N THR A 190 -42.17 -7.48 5.26
CA THR A 190 -41.57 -6.27 5.81
C THR A 190 -40.56 -6.61 6.92
N VAL A 191 -40.89 -7.56 7.80
CA VAL A 191 -39.99 -8.00 8.88
C VAL A 191 -38.76 -8.68 8.30
N ARG A 192 -38.94 -9.53 7.28
CA ARG A 192 -37.85 -10.18 6.55
C ARG A 192 -36.90 -9.16 5.92
N MET A 193 -37.43 -8.14 5.24
CA MET A 193 -36.66 -7.06 4.63
C MET A 193 -35.89 -6.23 5.66
N ASN A 194 -36.54 -5.82 6.75
CA ASN A 194 -35.89 -5.04 7.80
C ASN A 194 -34.79 -5.84 8.49
N LEU A 195 -35.02 -7.12 8.75
CA LEU A 195 -33.99 -8.02 9.29
C LEU A 195 -32.80 -8.16 8.33
N ALA A 196 -33.05 -8.39 7.03
CA ALA A 196 -32.00 -8.45 6.02
C ALA A 196 -31.16 -7.17 5.99
N PHE A 197 -31.80 -5.99 6.05
CA PHE A 197 -31.11 -4.70 6.13
C PHE A 197 -30.24 -4.57 7.40
N ALA A 198 -30.78 -4.89 8.57
CA ALA A 198 -30.04 -4.84 9.83
C ALA A 198 -28.85 -5.81 9.83
N MET A 199 -29.03 -7.01 9.31
CA MET A 199 -27.96 -8.02 9.18
C MET A 199 -26.88 -7.58 8.20
N ALA A 200 -27.27 -6.96 7.09
CA ALA A 200 -26.33 -6.40 6.13
C ALA A 200 -25.48 -5.28 6.77
N GLY A 201 -26.12 -4.39 7.54
CA GLY A 201 -25.44 -3.33 8.29
C GLY A 201 -24.47 -3.88 9.34
N ASN A 202 -24.89 -4.91 10.08
CA ASN A 202 -24.03 -5.60 11.05
C ASN A 202 -22.85 -6.28 10.35
N GLY A 203 -23.09 -6.99 9.24
CA GLY A 203 -22.03 -7.57 8.42
C GLY A 203 -21.01 -6.53 7.95
N ASN A 204 -21.49 -5.37 7.51
CA ASN A 204 -20.63 -4.25 7.12
C ASN A 204 -19.81 -3.68 8.29
N GLN A 205 -20.39 -3.60 9.49
CA GLN A 205 -19.65 -3.22 10.69
C GLN A 205 -18.55 -4.25 11.02
N LYS A 206 -18.86 -5.55 10.96
CA LYS A 206 -17.86 -6.62 11.19
C LYS A 206 -16.75 -6.61 10.13
N ARG A 207 -17.03 -6.21 8.89
CA ARG A 207 -16.01 -5.98 7.84
C ARG A 207 -15.04 -4.88 8.27
N LEU A 208 -15.55 -3.74 8.71
CA LEU A 208 -14.73 -2.60 9.16
C LEU A 208 -13.91 -2.92 10.42
N GLU A 209 -14.41 -3.82 11.27
CA GLU A 209 -13.68 -4.36 12.44
C GLU A 209 -12.61 -5.41 12.05
N GLY A 210 -12.49 -5.79 10.77
CA GLY A 210 -11.57 -6.83 10.27
C GLY A 210 -12.04 -8.26 10.56
N SER A 211 -13.26 -8.45 11.06
CA SER A 211 -13.87 -9.75 11.35
C SER A 211 -14.50 -10.38 10.11
N PHE A 212 -13.67 -10.61 9.07
CA PHE A 212 -14.13 -10.97 7.72
C PHE A 212 -15.01 -12.22 7.65
N ASN A 213 -14.70 -13.28 8.41
CA ASN A 213 -15.51 -14.51 8.41
C ASN A 213 -16.92 -14.26 8.99
N LEU A 214 -17.02 -13.41 10.01
CA LEU A 214 -18.32 -13.08 10.61
C LEU A 214 -19.11 -12.14 9.69
N ALA A 215 -18.42 -11.20 9.03
CA ALA A 215 -19.01 -10.34 8.01
C ALA A 215 -19.59 -11.16 6.85
N ASP A 216 -18.82 -12.10 6.29
CA ASP A 216 -19.25 -12.98 5.19
C ASP A 216 -20.50 -13.78 5.57
N LYS A 217 -20.48 -14.41 6.76
CA LYS A 217 -21.64 -15.13 7.28
C LYS A 217 -22.88 -14.24 7.37
N LYS A 218 -22.75 -13.05 7.97
CA LYS A 218 -23.88 -12.13 8.17
C LYS A 218 -24.43 -11.60 6.84
N LEU A 219 -23.56 -11.21 5.91
CA LEU A 219 -23.95 -10.74 4.59
C LEU A 219 -24.60 -11.86 3.76
N GLY A 220 -24.11 -13.10 3.87
CA GLY A 220 -24.71 -14.27 3.21
C GLY A 220 -26.11 -14.59 3.74
N GLU A 221 -26.30 -14.58 5.06
CA GLU A 221 -27.64 -14.74 5.66
C GLU A 221 -28.57 -13.58 5.29
N ALA A 222 -28.06 -12.34 5.25
CA ALA A 222 -28.82 -11.17 4.82
C ALA A 222 -29.28 -11.28 3.36
N LEU A 223 -28.39 -11.76 2.48
CA LEU A 223 -28.69 -11.96 1.06
C LEU A 223 -29.83 -12.96 0.88
N ALA A 224 -29.76 -14.11 1.55
CA ALA A 224 -30.80 -15.14 1.48
C ALA A 224 -32.18 -14.61 1.93
N LEU A 225 -32.21 -13.75 2.95
CA LEU A 225 -33.44 -13.09 3.41
C LEU A 225 -33.97 -12.06 2.39
N ALA A 226 -33.08 -11.27 1.78
CA ALA A 226 -33.43 -10.26 0.78
C ALA A 226 -33.92 -10.86 -0.54
N GLU A 227 -33.30 -11.96 -1.01
CA GLU A 227 -33.78 -12.72 -2.16
C GLU A 227 -35.17 -13.27 -1.91
N GLY A 228 -35.39 -13.81 -0.71
CA GLY A 228 -36.70 -14.29 -0.25
C GLY A 228 -37.76 -13.19 -0.09
N SER A 229 -37.38 -11.90 -0.11
CA SER A 229 -38.34 -10.79 -0.05
C SER A 229 -38.68 -10.17 -1.41
N GLY A 230 -37.92 -10.49 -2.45
CA GLY A 230 -38.08 -9.94 -3.80
C GLY A 230 -37.58 -8.50 -3.99
N ASP A 231 -36.85 -7.94 -3.01
CA ASP A 231 -36.31 -6.58 -3.10
C ASP A 231 -34.96 -6.57 -3.84
N GLY A 232 -35.01 -6.36 -5.15
CA GLY A 232 -33.81 -6.28 -5.99
C GLY A 232 -32.86 -5.13 -5.62
N SER A 233 -33.34 -4.05 -5.01
CA SER A 233 -32.50 -2.92 -4.57
C SER A 233 -31.68 -3.31 -3.34
N LEU A 234 -32.29 -3.99 -2.36
CA LEU A 234 -31.58 -4.49 -1.20
C LEU A 234 -30.58 -5.60 -1.58
N VAL A 235 -30.99 -6.53 -2.45
CA VAL A 235 -30.10 -7.57 -2.99
C VAL A 235 -28.86 -6.95 -3.64
N SER A 236 -29.04 -5.94 -4.50
CA SER A 236 -27.92 -5.22 -5.13
C SER A 236 -27.00 -4.53 -4.12
N GLN A 237 -27.56 -3.92 -3.07
CA GLN A 237 -26.76 -3.30 -2.01
C GLN A 237 -25.94 -4.33 -1.21
N ILE A 238 -26.52 -5.50 -0.93
CA ILE A 238 -25.83 -6.59 -0.22
C ILE A 238 -24.69 -7.15 -1.09
N HIS A 239 -24.90 -7.36 -2.38
CA HIS A 239 -23.83 -7.72 -3.32
C HIS A 239 -22.70 -6.68 -3.31
N SER A 240 -23.02 -5.38 -3.34
CA SER A 240 -22.00 -4.33 -3.24
C SER A 240 -21.22 -4.39 -1.92
N ALA A 241 -21.90 -4.66 -0.80
CA ALA A 241 -21.26 -4.83 0.51
C ALA A 241 -20.37 -6.08 0.57
N ARG A 242 -20.78 -7.19 -0.07
CA ARG A 242 -19.98 -8.43 -0.18
C ARG A 242 -18.74 -8.23 -1.07
N ALA A 243 -18.87 -7.50 -2.18
CA ALA A 243 -17.72 -7.12 -3.01
C ALA A 243 -16.70 -6.31 -2.21
N ALA A 244 -17.15 -5.29 -1.45
CA ALA A 244 -16.28 -4.50 -0.58
C ALA A 244 -15.62 -5.35 0.52
N LEU A 245 -16.33 -6.32 1.10
CA LEU A 245 -15.79 -7.28 2.06
C LEU A 245 -14.62 -8.08 1.46
N TYR A 246 -14.80 -8.67 0.28
CA TYR A 246 -13.75 -9.50 -0.31
C TYR A 246 -12.52 -8.68 -0.71
N VAL A 247 -12.72 -7.43 -1.17
CA VAL A 247 -11.61 -6.49 -1.41
C VAL A 247 -10.85 -6.18 -0.13
N ASP A 248 -11.52 -5.80 0.96
CA ASP A 248 -10.83 -5.49 2.23
C ASP A 248 -10.08 -6.69 2.78
N GLN A 249 -10.69 -7.88 2.71
CA GLN A 249 -10.05 -9.12 3.13
C GLN A 249 -8.79 -9.39 2.29
N ALA A 250 -8.83 -9.16 0.99
CA ALA A 250 -7.68 -9.33 0.09
C ALA A 250 -6.57 -8.29 0.34
N LEU A 251 -6.92 -7.06 0.71
CA LEU A 251 -5.98 -5.99 1.02
C LEU A 251 -5.34 -6.16 2.41
N ALA A 252 -6.04 -6.78 3.36
CA ALA A 252 -5.51 -7.11 4.68
C ALA A 252 -4.56 -8.33 4.66
N MET A 253 -4.58 -9.13 3.60
CA MET A 253 -3.67 -10.27 3.44
C MET A 253 -2.26 -9.84 3.06
N PRO A 254 -1.22 -10.54 3.55
CA PRO A 254 0.14 -10.26 3.13
C PRO A 254 0.34 -10.57 1.64
N GLY A 255 1.18 -9.81 0.95
CA GLY A 255 1.49 -10.03 -0.48
C GLY A 255 2.07 -11.42 -0.78
N SER A 256 2.57 -12.13 0.23
CA SER A 256 2.98 -13.54 0.12
C SER A 256 1.84 -14.50 -0.24
N GLU A 257 0.58 -14.15 0.04
CA GLU A 257 -0.61 -14.96 -0.23
C GLU A 257 -1.32 -14.55 -1.54
N GLN A 258 -0.55 -14.17 -2.56
CA GLN A 258 -1.06 -13.63 -3.83
C GLN A 258 -2.20 -14.45 -4.46
N ARG A 259 -2.13 -15.80 -4.46
CA ARG A 259 -3.21 -16.64 -5.00
C ARG A 259 -4.54 -16.43 -4.27
N ARG A 260 -4.51 -16.35 -2.93
CA ARG A 260 -5.73 -16.13 -2.14
C ARG A 260 -6.27 -14.72 -2.33
N ARG A 261 -5.38 -13.72 -2.44
CA ARG A 261 -5.76 -12.35 -2.79
C ARG A 261 -6.48 -12.30 -4.14
N THR A 262 -5.92 -12.98 -5.14
CA THR A 262 -6.51 -13.08 -6.50
C THR A 262 -7.91 -13.67 -6.43
N THR A 263 -8.08 -14.82 -5.75
CA THR A 263 -9.40 -15.45 -5.57
C THR A 263 -10.41 -14.55 -4.86
N LEU A 264 -9.98 -13.73 -3.90
CA LEU A 264 -10.89 -12.79 -3.23
C LEU A 264 -11.27 -11.62 -4.13
N PHE A 265 -10.36 -11.07 -4.94
CA PHE A 265 -10.71 -10.06 -5.92
C PHE A 265 -11.63 -10.60 -7.02
N GLU A 266 -11.42 -11.84 -7.47
CA GLU A 266 -12.33 -12.54 -8.40
C GLU A 266 -13.73 -12.67 -7.79
N LYS A 267 -13.84 -13.13 -6.53
CA LYS A 267 -15.12 -13.15 -5.80
C LYS A 267 -15.76 -11.77 -5.68
N ALA A 268 -14.95 -10.71 -5.49
CA ALA A 268 -15.50 -9.36 -5.47
C ALA A 268 -16.13 -8.96 -6.80
N LEU A 269 -15.56 -9.41 -7.94
CA LEU A 269 -16.13 -9.19 -9.27
C LEU A 269 -17.33 -10.11 -9.58
N GLU A 270 -17.40 -11.30 -8.98
CA GLU A 270 -18.60 -12.14 -9.01
C GLU A 270 -19.80 -11.44 -8.34
N GLU A 271 -19.56 -10.74 -7.23
CA GLU A 271 -20.58 -9.96 -6.51
C GLU A 271 -20.88 -8.62 -7.20
N ASN A 272 -19.86 -7.91 -7.68
CA ASN A 272 -19.99 -6.64 -8.37
C ASN A 272 -18.96 -6.54 -9.51
N PRO A 273 -19.36 -6.82 -10.77
CA PRO A 273 -18.47 -6.85 -11.93
C PRO A 273 -17.75 -5.53 -12.24
N ASP A 274 -18.26 -4.42 -11.71
CA ASP A 274 -17.79 -3.06 -11.92
C ASP A 274 -17.08 -2.50 -10.67
N HIS A 275 -16.69 -3.36 -9.72
CA HIS A 275 -16.02 -2.90 -8.51
C HIS A 275 -14.60 -2.38 -8.80
N ALA A 276 -14.46 -1.06 -8.91
CA ALA A 276 -13.23 -0.38 -9.33
C ALA A 276 -11.95 -0.85 -8.61
N ALA A 277 -12.00 -1.02 -7.28
CA ALA A 277 -10.85 -1.47 -6.52
C ALA A 277 -10.44 -2.93 -6.82
N ALA A 278 -11.40 -3.80 -7.11
CA ALA A 278 -11.13 -5.20 -7.43
C ALA A 278 -10.53 -5.31 -8.84
N LEU A 279 -11.12 -4.59 -9.80
CA LEU A 279 -10.60 -4.44 -11.17
C LEU A 279 -9.17 -3.91 -11.14
N PHE A 280 -8.91 -2.79 -10.44
CA PHE A 280 -7.58 -2.21 -10.35
C PHE A 280 -6.56 -3.21 -9.76
N ASN A 281 -6.89 -3.88 -8.67
CA ASN A 281 -5.97 -4.83 -8.06
C ASN A 281 -5.71 -6.04 -8.98
N LEU A 282 -6.73 -6.61 -9.63
CA LEU A 282 -6.53 -7.69 -10.62
C LEU A 282 -5.70 -7.22 -11.81
N GLY A 283 -5.89 -5.99 -12.27
CA GLY A 283 -5.03 -5.36 -13.27
C GLY A 283 -3.58 -5.26 -12.82
N GLN A 284 -3.32 -4.89 -11.56
CA GLN A 284 -1.96 -4.89 -11.00
C GLN A 284 -1.35 -6.29 -10.95
N ILE A 285 -2.14 -7.31 -10.61
CA ILE A 285 -1.68 -8.70 -10.59
C ILE A 285 -1.33 -9.15 -12.02
N ALA A 286 -2.22 -8.93 -12.99
CA ALA A 286 -1.98 -9.26 -14.40
C ALA A 286 -0.75 -8.52 -14.96
N TYR A 287 -0.61 -7.23 -14.62
CA TYR A 287 0.55 -6.42 -15.01
C TYR A 287 1.87 -6.98 -14.44
N GLN A 288 1.87 -7.41 -13.17
CA GLN A 288 3.03 -8.07 -12.54
C GLN A 288 3.37 -9.41 -13.20
N GLU A 289 2.36 -10.15 -13.66
CA GLU A 289 2.52 -11.43 -14.36
C GLU A 289 2.89 -11.26 -15.85
N TYR A 290 2.98 -10.01 -16.30
CA TYR A 290 3.23 -9.58 -17.68
C TYR A 290 2.14 -10.05 -18.67
N ASP A 291 0.92 -10.21 -18.18
CA ASP A 291 -0.29 -10.35 -18.98
C ASP A 291 -0.86 -8.95 -19.25
N LEU A 292 -0.19 -8.23 -20.15
CA LEU A 292 -0.43 -6.80 -20.38
C LEU A 292 -1.84 -6.53 -20.94
N GLU A 293 -2.36 -7.40 -21.79
CA GLU A 293 -3.70 -7.27 -22.39
C GLU A 293 -4.79 -7.38 -21.31
N THR A 294 -4.72 -8.41 -20.46
CA THR A 294 -5.63 -8.56 -19.33
C THR A 294 -5.48 -7.40 -18.34
N ALA A 295 -4.25 -6.93 -18.10
CA ALA A 295 -4.01 -5.78 -17.23
C ALA A 295 -4.67 -4.51 -17.77
N LEU A 296 -4.54 -4.26 -19.08
CA LEU A 296 -5.13 -3.12 -19.75
C LEU A 296 -6.66 -3.15 -19.66
N ASP A 297 -7.31 -4.28 -19.96
CA ASP A 297 -8.78 -4.43 -19.81
C ASP A 297 -9.23 -4.06 -18.40
N TYR A 298 -8.60 -4.64 -17.38
CA TYR A 298 -8.95 -4.36 -16.00
C TYR A 298 -8.72 -2.91 -15.59
N PHE A 299 -7.60 -2.30 -16.00
CA PHE A 299 -7.32 -0.90 -15.71
C PHE A 299 -8.31 0.04 -16.39
N GLU A 300 -8.70 -0.23 -17.64
CA GLU A 300 -9.68 0.58 -18.36
C GLU A 300 -11.06 0.49 -17.71
N ARG A 301 -11.50 -0.72 -17.35
CA ARG A 301 -12.75 -0.92 -16.62
C ARG A 301 -12.69 -0.22 -15.25
N ALA A 302 -11.59 -0.33 -14.51
CA ALA A 302 -11.42 0.39 -13.25
C ALA A 302 -11.50 1.91 -13.43
N TYR A 303 -10.89 2.44 -14.49
CA TYR A 303 -10.89 3.87 -14.84
C TYR A 303 -12.29 4.36 -15.21
N GLN A 304 -13.09 3.58 -15.94
CA GLN A 304 -14.48 3.92 -16.26
C GLN A 304 -15.33 4.11 -15.01
N GLN A 305 -15.07 3.32 -13.95
CA GLN A 305 -15.84 3.35 -12.71
C GLN A 305 -15.38 4.44 -11.74
N SER A 306 -14.07 4.70 -11.68
CA SER A 306 -13.50 5.78 -10.89
C SER A 306 -12.26 6.35 -11.59
N PRO A 307 -12.45 7.41 -12.41
CA PRO A 307 -11.35 8.03 -13.15
C PRO A 307 -10.31 8.66 -12.22
N GLN A 308 -9.04 8.25 -12.36
CA GLN A 308 -7.92 8.82 -11.62
C GLN A 308 -6.77 9.20 -12.57
N PRO A 309 -6.13 10.38 -12.41
CA PRO A 309 -5.04 10.81 -13.29
C PRO A 309 -3.85 9.84 -13.33
N ASP A 310 -3.51 9.22 -12.19
CA ASP A 310 -2.39 8.28 -12.14
C ASP A 310 -2.74 6.93 -12.78
N LEU A 311 -4.02 6.51 -12.74
CA LEU A 311 -4.46 5.33 -13.48
C LEU A 311 -4.46 5.57 -14.99
N ALA A 312 -4.84 6.77 -15.45
CA ALA A 312 -4.73 7.13 -16.87
C ALA A 312 -3.29 7.03 -17.37
N LYS A 313 -2.31 7.56 -16.62
CA LYS A 313 -0.89 7.42 -16.96
C LYS A 313 -0.41 5.97 -16.98
N LEU A 314 -0.91 5.15 -16.06
CA LEU A 314 -0.59 3.71 -16.04
C LEU A 314 -1.17 3.00 -17.27
N ILE A 315 -2.40 3.33 -17.67
CA ILE A 315 -3.03 2.82 -18.90
C ILE A 315 -2.20 3.22 -20.12
N ASP A 316 -1.81 4.49 -20.24
CA ASP A 316 -0.95 4.96 -21.33
C ASP A 316 0.38 4.21 -21.35
N LYS A 317 1.00 4.00 -20.18
CA LYS A 317 2.21 3.20 -20.04
C LYS A 317 2.00 1.77 -20.53
N VAL A 318 0.94 1.10 -20.09
CA VAL A 318 0.65 -0.30 -20.47
C VAL A 318 0.39 -0.41 -21.98
N ARG A 319 -0.31 0.56 -22.58
CA ARG A 319 -0.53 0.62 -24.04
C ARG A 319 0.78 0.69 -24.82
N ILE A 320 1.69 1.58 -24.41
CA ILE A 320 3.03 1.66 -25.00
C ILE A 320 3.76 0.32 -24.86
N GLU A 321 3.71 -0.30 -23.68
CA GLU A 321 4.36 -1.60 -23.46
C GLU A 321 3.76 -2.74 -24.29
N ILE A 322 2.45 -2.72 -24.58
CA ILE A 322 1.79 -3.69 -25.48
C ILE A 322 2.27 -3.49 -26.92
N GLU A 323 2.29 -2.24 -27.39
CA GLU A 323 2.80 -1.90 -28.73
C GLU A 323 4.24 -2.35 -28.91
N GLU A 324 5.09 -2.12 -27.90
CA GLU A 324 6.49 -2.59 -27.89
C GLU A 324 6.60 -4.12 -27.83
N ALA A 325 5.73 -4.80 -27.08
CA ALA A 325 5.77 -6.25 -26.93
C ALA A 325 5.24 -7.01 -28.16
N GLY A 326 4.51 -6.36 -29.08
CA GLY A 326 3.84 -6.99 -30.22
C GLY A 326 4.77 -7.83 -31.11
N ASP A 327 6.04 -7.47 -31.20
CA ASP A 327 7.05 -8.15 -32.03
C ASP A 327 7.91 -9.17 -31.25
N PHE A 328 7.64 -9.38 -29.95
CA PHE A 328 8.50 -10.17 -29.08
C PHE A 328 8.12 -11.65 -29.07
N VAL A 329 9.13 -12.52 -29.17
CA VAL A 329 8.97 -13.97 -28.99
C VAL A 329 9.19 -14.32 -27.51
N THR A 330 8.14 -14.83 -26.85
CA THR A 330 8.22 -15.29 -25.46
C THR A 330 8.61 -16.75 -25.35
N GLN A 331 9.67 -17.03 -24.59
CA GLN A 331 10.05 -18.37 -24.17
C GLN A 331 9.67 -18.58 -22.70
N ASP A 332 8.59 -19.32 -22.46
CA ASP A 332 8.17 -19.71 -21.12
C ASP A 332 8.82 -21.05 -20.71
N ARG A 333 9.86 -20.99 -19.86
CA ARG A 333 10.51 -22.18 -19.31
C ARG A 333 10.98 -21.93 -17.88
N GLY A 334 10.52 -22.77 -16.95
CA GLY A 334 10.90 -22.68 -15.53
C GLY A 334 10.28 -21.44 -14.89
N VAL A 335 11.07 -20.71 -14.11
CA VAL A 335 10.62 -19.47 -13.42
C VAL A 335 10.80 -18.21 -14.27
N PHE A 336 11.39 -18.29 -15.46
CA PHE A 336 11.69 -17.11 -16.28
C PHE A 336 10.92 -17.12 -17.60
N LYS A 337 10.10 -16.09 -17.80
CA LYS A 337 9.41 -15.78 -19.05
C LYS A 337 10.26 -14.76 -19.82
N ILE A 338 11.02 -15.21 -20.82
CA ILE A 338 11.96 -14.35 -21.55
C ILE A 338 11.34 -13.92 -22.87
N SER A 339 11.15 -12.63 -23.06
CA SER A 339 10.63 -12.00 -24.28
C SER A 339 11.75 -11.21 -24.97
N PHE A 340 11.87 -11.37 -26.29
CA PHE A 340 12.86 -10.65 -27.10
C PHE A 340 12.35 -10.51 -28.55
N GLU A 341 12.76 -9.44 -29.22
CA GLU A 341 12.50 -9.21 -30.65
C GLU A 341 13.68 -9.71 -31.50
N GLY A 342 13.41 -10.18 -32.72
CA GLY A 342 14.45 -10.53 -33.69
C GLY A 342 15.09 -11.91 -33.51
N SER A 343 15.46 -12.53 -34.63
CA SER A 343 16.05 -13.89 -34.66
C SER A 343 17.50 -13.91 -34.16
N GLU A 344 18.20 -12.80 -34.33
CA GLU A 344 19.56 -12.52 -33.93
C GLU A 344 19.72 -12.50 -32.40
N VAL A 345 18.68 -12.21 -31.63
CA VAL A 345 18.74 -12.14 -30.16
C VAL A 345 18.55 -13.52 -29.51
N LYS A 346 18.12 -14.52 -30.28
CA LYS A 346 17.80 -15.87 -29.78
C LYS A 346 18.97 -16.56 -29.07
N HIS A 347 20.21 -16.28 -29.48
CA HIS A 347 21.40 -16.82 -28.83
C HIS A 347 21.69 -16.10 -27.50
N VAL A 348 21.55 -14.77 -27.46
CA VAL A 348 21.63 -13.96 -26.22
C VAL A 348 20.57 -14.41 -25.23
N ALA A 349 19.32 -14.56 -25.65
CA ALA A 349 18.23 -15.05 -24.80
C ALA A 349 18.52 -16.43 -24.19
N ARG A 350 19.19 -17.32 -24.94
CA ARG A 350 19.62 -18.63 -24.44
C ARG A 350 20.71 -18.50 -23.38
N GLU A 351 21.68 -17.62 -23.58
CA GLU A 351 22.76 -17.39 -22.60
C GLU A 351 22.24 -16.68 -21.35
N THR A 352 21.42 -15.62 -21.51
CA THR A 352 20.70 -14.95 -20.43
C THR A 352 19.93 -15.95 -19.57
N ARG A 353 19.25 -16.93 -20.19
CA ARG A 353 18.57 -17.99 -19.44
C ARG A 353 19.51 -18.82 -18.56
N LYS A 354 20.69 -19.19 -19.08
CA LYS A 354 21.68 -19.94 -18.28
C LYS A 354 22.16 -19.10 -17.10
N LEU A 355 22.46 -17.82 -17.35
CA LEU A 355 22.89 -16.88 -16.31
C LEU A 355 21.79 -16.64 -15.27
N LEU A 356 20.52 -16.56 -15.67
CA LEU A 356 19.39 -16.46 -14.75
C LEU A 356 19.23 -17.71 -13.88
N ALA A 357 19.43 -18.91 -14.44
CA ALA A 357 19.42 -20.15 -13.69
C ALA A 357 20.61 -20.24 -12.70
N ASP A 358 21.77 -19.72 -13.09
CA ASP A 358 22.92 -19.58 -12.20
C ASP A 358 22.65 -18.56 -11.09
N ALA A 359 22.07 -17.41 -11.41
CA ALA A 359 21.67 -16.39 -10.45
C ALA A 359 20.66 -16.94 -9.44
N GLU A 360 19.63 -17.64 -9.91
CA GLU A 360 18.64 -18.30 -9.05
C GLU A 360 19.31 -19.27 -8.07
N ARG A 361 20.28 -20.06 -8.54
CA ARG A 361 21.01 -21.00 -7.69
C ARG A 361 21.92 -20.27 -6.70
N GLU A 362 22.70 -19.30 -7.15
CA GLU A 362 23.77 -18.67 -6.37
C GLU A 362 23.25 -17.55 -5.47
N VAL A 363 22.52 -16.58 -6.03
CA VAL A 363 21.87 -15.51 -5.28
C VAL A 363 20.81 -16.09 -4.36
N GLY A 364 19.99 -17.02 -4.85
CA GLY A 364 19.00 -17.71 -4.00
C GLY A 364 19.62 -18.43 -2.80
N ARG A 365 20.82 -19.01 -2.93
CA ARG A 365 21.56 -19.60 -1.80
C ARG A 365 22.06 -18.55 -0.81
N LYS A 366 22.56 -17.40 -1.27
CA LYS A 366 23.05 -16.30 -0.41
C LYS A 366 21.96 -15.81 0.55
N PHE A 367 20.75 -15.64 0.03
CA PHE A 367 19.62 -15.16 0.84
C PHE A 367 18.75 -16.29 1.43
N VAL A 368 18.92 -17.53 0.96
CA VAL A 368 18.02 -18.67 1.23
C VAL A 368 16.58 -18.34 0.81
N LEU A 369 16.47 -17.72 -0.35
CA LEU A 369 15.22 -17.31 -0.97
C LEU A 369 15.06 -18.00 -2.33
N ARG A 370 13.81 -18.11 -2.76
CA ARG A 370 13.41 -18.55 -4.09
C ARG A 370 12.38 -17.58 -4.66
N PRO A 371 12.33 -17.40 -5.99
CA PRO A 371 11.23 -16.73 -6.66
C PRO A 371 9.89 -17.36 -6.26
N LYS A 372 8.87 -16.53 -6.00
CA LYS A 372 7.51 -17.00 -5.62
C LYS A 372 6.58 -17.19 -6.83
N GLY A 373 6.99 -16.71 -7.99
CA GLY A 373 6.24 -16.77 -9.25
C GLY A 373 7.18 -16.64 -10.43
N ALA A 374 6.59 -16.59 -11.63
CA ALA A 374 7.34 -16.31 -12.84
C ALA A 374 7.94 -14.89 -12.77
N ILE A 375 9.16 -14.74 -13.26
CA ILE A 375 9.85 -13.47 -13.40
C ILE A 375 9.87 -13.14 -14.90
N PRO A 376 9.15 -12.09 -15.33
CA PRO A 376 9.23 -11.62 -16.70
C PRO A 376 10.62 -11.01 -16.95
N VAL A 377 11.21 -11.33 -18.09
CA VAL A 377 12.50 -10.83 -18.53
C VAL A 377 12.35 -10.35 -19.96
N VAL A 378 12.68 -9.09 -20.21
CA VAL A 378 12.54 -8.48 -21.52
C VAL A 378 13.90 -8.01 -22.00
N ILE A 379 14.32 -8.50 -23.17
CA ILE A 379 15.61 -8.18 -23.78
C ILE A 379 15.36 -7.18 -24.92
N TYR A 380 15.93 -5.99 -24.79
CA TYR A 380 15.75 -4.87 -25.71
C TYR A 380 17.00 -4.61 -26.53
N SER A 381 16.89 -4.12 -27.77
CA SER A 381 18.04 -3.50 -28.43
C SER A 381 18.55 -2.28 -27.65
N ALA A 382 19.82 -1.91 -27.82
CA ALA A 382 20.40 -0.76 -27.12
C ALA A 382 19.65 0.55 -27.39
N GLY A 383 19.10 0.74 -28.60
CA GLY A 383 18.30 1.91 -28.96
C GLY A 383 16.92 1.93 -28.28
N GLN A 384 16.21 0.80 -28.27
CA GLN A 384 14.93 0.66 -27.56
C GLN A 384 15.11 0.86 -26.05
N PHE A 385 16.18 0.28 -25.48
CA PHE A 385 16.44 0.36 -24.05
C PHE A 385 16.63 1.81 -23.56
N GLN A 386 17.29 2.66 -24.35
CA GLN A 386 17.44 4.09 -24.04
C GLN A 386 16.13 4.88 -24.13
N GLN A 387 15.25 4.53 -25.07
CA GLN A 387 13.96 5.21 -25.24
C GLN A 387 12.99 4.90 -24.09
N ILE A 388 12.98 3.63 -23.64
CA ILE A 388 12.05 3.12 -22.62
C ILE A 388 12.38 3.65 -21.22
N LEU A 389 13.67 3.75 -20.87
CA LEU A 389 14.11 4.16 -19.54
C LEU A 389 14.40 5.67 -19.42
N GLY A 390 14.28 6.46 -20.49
CA GLY A 390 14.47 7.91 -20.43
C GLY A 390 15.84 8.35 -19.85
N LEU A 391 15.83 9.28 -18.90
CA LEU A 391 17.02 9.91 -18.27
C LEU A 391 17.97 8.94 -17.52
N HIS A 392 17.61 7.65 -17.40
CA HIS A 392 18.38 6.62 -16.67
C HIS A 392 19.50 5.97 -17.49
N SER A 393 20.18 6.75 -18.33
CA SER A 393 21.22 6.30 -19.28
C SER A 393 22.46 5.60 -18.67
N TRP A 394 22.61 5.64 -17.34
CA TRP A 394 23.73 5.05 -16.62
C TRP A 394 23.44 3.65 -16.05
N ALA A 395 22.18 3.22 -16.00
CA ALA A 395 21.83 1.89 -15.52
C ALA A 395 22.04 0.84 -16.62
N GLY A 396 22.80 -0.22 -16.31
CA GLY A 396 23.09 -1.31 -17.26
C GLY A 396 21.89 -2.22 -17.53
N GLY A 397 20.84 -2.14 -16.71
CA GLY A 397 19.61 -2.93 -16.70
C GLY A 397 18.60 -2.24 -15.78
N ALA A 398 17.39 -2.78 -15.67
CA ALA A 398 16.41 -2.29 -14.71
C ALA A 398 15.46 -3.38 -14.24
N TYR A 399 14.98 -3.25 -13.00
CA TYR A 399 13.89 -4.05 -12.47
C TYR A 399 12.73 -3.16 -12.01
N ASP A 400 11.60 -3.21 -12.72
CA ASP A 400 10.37 -2.47 -12.41
C ASP A 400 9.16 -3.40 -12.18
N GLY A 401 9.43 -4.63 -11.71
CA GLY A 401 8.48 -5.75 -11.69
C GLY A 401 8.81 -6.82 -12.73
N LYS A 402 9.68 -6.47 -13.69
CA LYS A 402 10.28 -7.34 -14.70
C LYS A 402 11.73 -6.97 -14.89
N ILE A 403 12.56 -7.93 -15.25
CA ILE A 403 13.98 -7.68 -15.54
C ILE A 403 14.10 -7.16 -16.97
N ARG A 404 14.58 -5.94 -17.16
CA ARG A 404 14.86 -5.33 -18.46
C ARG A 404 16.36 -5.35 -18.72
N LEU A 405 16.76 -5.95 -19.84
CA LEU A 405 18.17 -6.07 -20.22
C LEU A 405 18.40 -5.48 -21.61
N PRO A 406 19.41 -4.61 -21.81
CA PRO A 406 19.85 -4.23 -23.14
C PRO A 406 20.66 -5.35 -23.80
N ILE A 407 20.56 -5.44 -25.12
CA ILE A 407 21.50 -6.15 -25.99
C ILE A 407 22.75 -5.26 -26.06
N ALA A 408 23.54 -5.26 -24.98
CA ALA A 408 24.72 -4.42 -24.85
C ALA A 408 25.88 -4.98 -25.68
N GLY A 409 25.86 -4.77 -27.00
CA GLY A 409 26.98 -5.13 -27.89
C GLY A 409 27.36 -6.62 -27.87
N LEU A 410 26.47 -7.48 -27.38
CA LEU A 410 26.63 -8.93 -27.31
C LEU A 410 26.39 -9.53 -28.70
N SER A 411 27.26 -9.21 -29.65
CA SER A 411 27.33 -9.96 -30.90
C SER A 411 27.82 -11.38 -30.57
N GLU A 412 27.53 -12.36 -31.43
CA GLU A 412 27.98 -13.75 -31.25
C GLU A 412 29.52 -13.85 -31.10
N ALA A 413 30.27 -12.87 -31.62
CA ALA A 413 31.72 -12.77 -31.53
C ALA A 413 32.24 -12.16 -30.21
N ASP A 414 31.41 -11.39 -29.50
CA ASP A 414 31.78 -10.65 -28.29
C ASP A 414 31.28 -11.31 -27.00
N ILE A 415 30.57 -12.45 -27.09
CA ILE A 415 29.99 -13.12 -25.93
C ILE A 415 31.04 -13.44 -24.88
N ASP A 416 32.24 -13.91 -25.23
CA ASP A 416 33.22 -14.26 -24.19
C ASP A 416 33.71 -13.04 -23.38
N GLN A 417 33.77 -11.84 -23.99
CA GLN A 417 34.12 -10.59 -23.30
C GLN A 417 32.89 -9.88 -22.68
N GLY A 418 31.71 -10.05 -23.27
CA GLY A 418 30.46 -9.44 -22.81
C GLY A 418 29.70 -10.31 -21.81
N ARG A 419 30.00 -11.61 -21.70
CA ARG A 419 29.31 -12.56 -20.82
C ARG A 419 29.55 -12.27 -19.36
N ASP A 420 30.75 -11.82 -18.98
CA ASP A 420 31.02 -11.42 -17.59
C ASP A 420 30.19 -10.19 -17.22
N LYS A 421 30.12 -9.19 -18.11
CA LYS A 421 29.26 -8.01 -17.93
C LYS A 421 27.77 -8.38 -17.90
N LEU A 422 27.33 -9.26 -18.80
CA LEU A 422 25.96 -9.77 -18.82
C LEU A 422 25.66 -10.56 -17.55
N ARG A 423 26.61 -11.35 -17.04
CA ARG A 423 26.47 -12.10 -15.79
C ARG A 423 26.31 -11.15 -14.61
N GLU A 424 27.20 -10.17 -14.47
CA GLU A 424 27.10 -9.15 -13.43
C GLU A 424 25.74 -8.47 -13.46
N LEU A 425 25.30 -8.07 -14.65
CA LEU A 425 24.01 -7.42 -14.84
C LEU A 425 22.84 -8.33 -14.49
N VAL A 426 22.80 -9.54 -15.03
CA VAL A 426 21.73 -10.52 -14.77
C VAL A 426 21.64 -10.83 -13.28
N PHE A 427 22.76 -10.99 -12.59
CA PHE A 427 22.76 -11.26 -11.15
C PHE A 427 22.28 -10.04 -10.35
N HIS A 428 22.64 -8.84 -10.78
CA HIS A 428 22.20 -7.59 -10.16
C HIS A 428 20.68 -7.47 -10.26
N GLU A 429 20.13 -7.48 -11.47
CA GLU A 429 18.68 -7.38 -11.73
C GLU A 429 17.89 -8.54 -11.09
N PHE A 430 18.44 -9.76 -11.11
CA PHE A 430 17.81 -10.88 -10.43
C PHE A 430 17.75 -10.70 -8.91
N THR A 431 18.74 -10.02 -8.30
CA THR A 431 18.70 -9.71 -6.88
C THR A 431 17.55 -8.75 -6.56
N HIS A 432 17.27 -7.77 -7.43
CA HIS A 432 16.05 -6.96 -7.36
C HIS A 432 14.78 -7.79 -7.44
N ALA A 433 14.67 -8.66 -8.44
CA ALA A 433 13.52 -9.55 -8.56
C ALA A 433 13.30 -10.45 -7.33
N LEU A 434 14.39 -10.91 -6.71
CA LEU A 434 14.35 -11.80 -5.55
C LEU A 434 13.91 -11.08 -4.27
N LEU A 435 14.38 -9.84 -4.05
CA LEU A 435 14.11 -9.06 -2.84
C LEU A 435 12.77 -8.31 -2.91
N HIS A 436 12.39 -7.78 -4.08
CA HIS A 436 11.17 -6.99 -4.26
C HIS A 436 9.88 -7.73 -3.85
N ASN A 437 9.81 -9.03 -4.12
CA ASN A 437 8.61 -9.86 -3.87
C ASN A 437 8.40 -10.27 -2.39
N ARG A 438 9.23 -9.74 -1.48
CA ARG A 438 9.28 -10.19 -0.08
C ARG A 438 9.01 -9.10 0.93
N THR A 439 9.21 -7.84 0.56
CA THR A 439 9.33 -6.73 1.53
C THR A 439 8.23 -5.69 1.39
N SER A 440 7.08 -6.01 0.79
CA SER A 440 5.91 -5.12 0.84
C SER A 440 4.97 -5.57 1.98
N PRO A 441 4.67 -4.70 2.97
CA PRO A 441 4.90 -3.25 3.01
C PRO A 441 6.20 -2.78 3.71
N ALA A 442 7.04 -3.69 4.23
CA ALA A 442 8.29 -3.35 4.93
C ALA A 442 9.45 -3.01 3.97
N HIS A 443 9.43 -1.81 3.37
CA HIS A 443 10.37 -1.43 2.32
C HIS A 443 11.84 -1.52 2.77
N ILE A 444 12.62 -2.38 2.12
CA ILE A 444 14.08 -2.31 2.16
C ILE A 444 14.48 -0.95 1.58
N PRO A 445 15.26 -0.12 2.31
CA PRO A 445 15.74 1.15 1.79
C PRO A 445 16.56 0.96 0.51
N VAL A 446 16.48 1.93 -0.41
CA VAL A 446 17.14 1.86 -1.73
C VAL A 446 18.64 1.56 -1.61
N TRP A 447 19.36 2.23 -0.71
CA TRP A 447 20.79 1.98 -0.47
C TRP A 447 21.10 0.52 -0.10
N LEU A 448 20.25 -0.10 0.73
CA LEU A 448 20.42 -1.48 1.17
C LEU A 448 20.11 -2.41 0.01
N HIS A 449 19.07 -2.07 -0.76
CA HIS A 449 18.67 -2.81 -1.94
C HIS A 449 19.80 -2.83 -3.00
N GLU A 450 20.34 -1.68 -3.34
CA GLU A 450 21.41 -1.53 -4.35
C GLU A 450 22.71 -2.19 -3.89
N GLY A 451 23.15 -1.90 -2.66
CA GLY A 451 24.38 -2.48 -2.13
C GLY A 451 24.34 -4.01 -2.07
N LEU A 452 23.17 -4.60 -1.76
CA LEU A 452 22.96 -6.04 -1.80
C LEU A 452 23.03 -6.59 -3.23
N ALA A 453 22.40 -5.93 -4.20
CA ALA A 453 22.42 -6.34 -5.61
C ALA A 453 23.83 -6.32 -6.19
N GLN A 454 24.59 -5.24 -5.96
CA GLN A 454 25.99 -5.11 -6.42
C GLN A 454 26.90 -6.18 -5.79
N ASN A 455 26.80 -6.43 -4.49
CA ASN A 455 27.59 -7.46 -3.80
C ASN A 455 27.15 -8.89 -4.16
N ALA A 456 25.87 -9.12 -4.42
CA ALA A 456 25.36 -10.43 -4.85
C ALA A 456 25.81 -10.78 -6.27
N ALA A 457 25.86 -9.77 -7.15
CA ALA A 457 26.40 -9.86 -8.50
C ALA A 457 27.91 -10.08 -8.58
N GLY A 458 28.63 -9.85 -7.48
CA GLY A 458 30.09 -9.93 -7.46
C GLY A 458 30.75 -8.75 -8.18
N GLN A 459 30.02 -7.63 -8.33
CA GLN A 459 30.59 -6.41 -8.89
C GLN A 459 31.80 -5.97 -8.05
N ASN A 460 32.81 -5.46 -8.75
CA ASN A 460 33.95 -4.80 -8.14
C ASN A 460 34.13 -3.44 -8.82
N PRO A 461 33.42 -2.40 -8.38
CA PRO A 461 33.59 -1.04 -8.88
C PRO A 461 34.93 -0.46 -8.39
N ASP A 462 36.04 -1.05 -8.84
CA ASP A 462 37.40 -0.62 -8.48
C ASP A 462 37.74 0.65 -9.25
N ASN A 463 37.43 1.79 -8.63
CA ASN A 463 37.81 3.10 -9.11
C ASN A 463 38.44 3.88 -7.96
N PRO A 464 39.78 3.88 -7.83
CA PRO A 464 40.49 4.54 -6.74
C PRO A 464 40.16 6.03 -6.62
N MET A 465 39.90 6.70 -7.74
CA MET A 465 39.51 8.12 -7.75
C MET A 465 38.11 8.32 -7.17
N LEU A 466 37.14 7.50 -7.56
CA LEU A 466 35.78 7.55 -7.02
C LEU A 466 35.77 7.18 -5.52
N HIS A 467 36.63 6.24 -5.11
CA HIS A 467 36.80 5.87 -3.70
C HIS A 467 37.36 7.03 -2.87
N ALA A 468 38.38 7.73 -3.38
CA ALA A 468 38.93 8.92 -2.72
C ALA A 468 37.91 10.07 -2.65
N GLN A 469 37.12 10.28 -3.71
CA GLN A 469 36.06 11.28 -3.74
C GLN A 469 34.95 10.98 -2.71
N LEU A 470 34.54 9.72 -2.59
CA LEU A 470 33.57 9.31 -1.59
C LEU A 470 34.08 9.58 -0.17
N ILE A 471 35.35 9.25 0.13
CA ILE A 471 35.96 9.52 1.45
C ILE A 471 35.94 11.03 1.76
N ASP A 472 36.32 11.88 0.81
CA ASP A 472 36.23 13.34 0.97
C ASP A 472 34.79 13.80 1.21
N SER A 473 33.84 13.27 0.44
CA SER A 473 32.42 13.60 0.57
C SER A 473 31.80 13.17 1.91
N LEU A 474 32.20 12.01 2.45
CA LEU A 474 31.76 11.54 3.76
C LEU A 474 32.36 12.39 4.88
N ASN A 475 33.66 12.70 4.81
CA ASN A 475 34.35 13.51 5.81
C ASN A 475 33.88 14.98 5.84
N SER A 476 33.55 15.54 4.67
CA SER A 476 33.02 16.90 4.53
C SER A 476 31.51 17.00 4.79
N GLY A 477 30.83 15.86 4.99
CA GLY A 477 29.36 15.80 5.14
C GLY A 477 28.60 16.19 3.87
N ARG A 478 29.24 16.13 2.71
CA ARG A 478 28.63 16.38 1.39
C ARG A 478 27.70 15.23 0.99
N ILE A 479 27.99 14.01 1.44
CA ILE A 479 27.12 12.83 1.31
C ILE A 479 26.74 12.36 2.73
N PRO A 480 25.43 12.16 3.02
CA PRO A 480 25.00 11.64 4.31
C PRO A 480 25.19 10.13 4.37
N MET A 481 25.34 9.58 5.59
CA MET A 481 25.45 8.13 5.82
C MET A 481 24.32 7.32 5.18
N PRO A 482 24.50 6.01 4.93
CA PRO A 482 23.50 5.19 4.27
C PRO A 482 22.11 5.24 4.93
N SER A 483 22.05 5.21 6.25
CA SER A 483 20.83 5.35 7.07
C SER A 483 20.06 6.66 6.84
N ARG A 484 20.74 7.67 6.30
CA ARG A 484 20.24 9.02 6.04
C ARG A 484 20.11 9.32 4.55
N LEU A 485 20.49 8.38 3.67
CA LEU A 485 20.14 8.44 2.26
C LEU A 485 18.62 8.31 2.16
N ALA A 486 17.96 9.44 1.94
CA ALA A 486 16.51 9.51 1.83
C ALA A 486 16.07 9.13 0.41
N GLY A 487 15.10 8.22 0.32
CA GLY A 487 14.27 8.06 -0.87
C GLY A 487 14.94 7.36 -2.07
N ASP A 488 14.34 7.62 -3.23
CA ASP A 488 14.72 7.05 -4.52
C ASP A 488 16.00 7.71 -5.06
N PHE A 489 16.98 6.89 -5.46
CA PHE A 489 18.23 7.36 -6.04
C PHE A 489 18.02 8.01 -7.42
N THR A 490 16.89 7.74 -8.09
CA THR A 490 16.55 8.31 -9.40
C THR A 490 16.38 9.83 -9.39
N GLY A 491 16.16 10.44 -8.23
CA GLY A 491 16.02 11.90 -8.07
C GLY A 491 17.35 12.66 -8.03
N ILE A 492 18.50 11.98 -8.03
CA ILE A 492 19.83 12.61 -7.95
C ILE A 492 20.24 13.11 -9.33
N ALA A 493 20.12 14.42 -9.56
CA ALA A 493 20.43 15.06 -10.84
C ALA A 493 21.93 15.12 -11.18
N ASP A 494 22.81 15.04 -10.18
CA ASP A 494 24.27 15.06 -10.36
C ASP A 494 24.80 13.62 -10.55
N PRO A 495 25.31 13.26 -11.74
CA PRO A 495 25.82 11.92 -12.01
C PRO A 495 27.02 11.52 -11.14
N GLY A 496 27.85 12.49 -10.75
CA GLY A 496 29.00 12.25 -9.87
C GLY A 496 28.57 11.95 -8.45
N LEU A 497 27.52 12.63 -7.97
CA LEU A 497 26.90 12.35 -6.68
C LEU A 497 26.19 10.98 -6.69
N ALA A 498 25.43 10.68 -7.75
CA ALA A 498 24.78 9.39 -7.91
C ALA A 498 25.81 8.24 -7.85
N SER A 499 26.89 8.34 -8.63
CA SER A 499 27.97 7.34 -8.63
C SER A 499 28.58 7.11 -7.24
N GLN A 500 28.72 8.18 -6.43
CA GLN A 500 29.23 8.06 -5.07
C GLN A 500 28.23 7.39 -4.12
N VAL A 501 26.92 7.66 -4.23
CA VAL A 501 25.87 7.04 -3.40
C VAL A 501 25.73 5.55 -3.69
N TYR A 502 25.86 5.14 -4.96
CA TYR A 502 25.93 3.72 -5.34
C TYR A 502 27.20 3.06 -4.79
N LEU A 503 28.36 3.73 -4.89
CA LEU A 503 29.60 3.21 -4.32
C LEU A 503 29.53 3.10 -2.78
N GLU A 504 28.93 4.08 -2.11
CA GLU A 504 28.72 4.09 -0.66
C GLU A 504 27.89 2.87 -0.23
N SER A 505 26.78 2.64 -0.93
CA SER A 505 25.89 1.49 -0.73
C SER A 505 26.64 0.17 -0.89
N TYR A 506 27.41 0.02 -1.97
CA TYR A 506 28.27 -1.15 -2.22
C TYR A 506 29.26 -1.39 -1.07
N LEU A 507 30.04 -0.37 -0.70
CA LEU A 507 31.14 -0.49 0.25
C LEU A 507 30.65 -0.77 1.67
N PHE A 508 29.53 -0.17 2.08
CA PHE A 508 28.98 -0.46 3.40
C PHE A 508 28.47 -1.90 3.50
N ILE A 509 27.77 -2.40 2.48
CA ILE A 509 27.35 -3.81 2.44
C ILE A 509 28.56 -4.74 2.37
N LYS A 510 29.59 -4.39 1.60
CA LYS A 510 30.85 -5.12 1.55
C LYS A 510 31.51 -5.19 2.92
N TYR A 511 31.55 -4.09 3.67
CA TYR A 511 32.02 -4.08 5.06
C TYR A 511 31.20 -5.00 5.97
N LEU A 512 29.87 -4.98 5.86
CA LEU A 512 29.01 -5.89 6.64
C LEU A 512 29.31 -7.36 6.32
N LEU A 513 29.55 -7.67 5.05
CA LEU A 513 29.89 -9.01 4.58
C LEU A 513 31.27 -9.45 5.08
N ASP A 514 32.29 -8.61 4.87
CA ASP A 514 33.70 -8.96 5.12
C ASP A 514 34.07 -8.91 6.61
N LYS A 515 33.43 -8.02 7.39
CA LYS A 515 33.83 -7.71 8.78
C LYS A 515 32.76 -7.96 9.84
N GLN A 516 31.47 -7.95 9.48
CA GLN A 516 30.38 -8.01 10.47
C GLN A 516 29.58 -9.33 10.47
N GLY A 517 30.03 -10.35 9.75
CA GLY A 517 29.50 -11.72 9.85
C GLY A 517 28.85 -12.27 8.59
N GLY A 518 29.11 -11.68 7.42
CA GLY A 518 28.81 -12.29 6.12
C GLY A 518 27.32 -12.42 5.81
N TRP A 519 27.04 -13.25 4.81
CA TRP A 519 25.69 -13.51 4.28
C TRP A 519 24.70 -14.05 5.34
N SER A 520 25.19 -14.72 6.38
CA SER A 520 24.34 -15.21 7.49
C SER A 520 23.65 -14.06 8.24
N ARG A 521 24.38 -12.96 8.50
CA ARG A 521 23.82 -11.78 9.17
C ARG A 521 22.90 -10.99 8.25
N ILE A 522 23.28 -10.85 6.97
CA ILE A 522 22.42 -10.24 5.94
C ILE A 522 21.10 -11.00 5.79
N LYS A 523 21.13 -12.33 5.77
CA LYS A 523 19.92 -13.15 5.77
C LYS A 523 19.04 -12.83 6.97
N SER A 524 19.63 -12.76 8.17
CA SER A 524 18.88 -12.42 9.39
C SER A 524 18.28 -11.01 9.32
N LEU A 525 18.98 -10.06 8.71
CA LEU A 525 18.50 -8.69 8.50
C LEU A 525 17.30 -8.70 7.55
N VAL A 526 17.44 -9.28 6.36
CA VAL A 526 16.37 -9.35 5.35
C VAL A 526 15.15 -10.09 5.92
N SER A 527 15.33 -11.20 6.62
CA SER A 527 14.21 -11.96 7.21
C SER A 527 13.47 -11.19 8.30
N SER A 528 14.16 -10.29 9.01
CA SER A 528 13.57 -9.45 10.05
C SER A 528 12.79 -8.29 9.45
N ILE A 529 13.31 -7.69 8.37
CA ILE A 529 12.57 -6.69 7.57
C ILE A 529 11.33 -7.34 6.94
N GLU A 530 11.45 -8.53 6.33
CA GLU A 530 10.31 -9.30 5.79
C GLU A 530 9.21 -9.55 6.84
N ALA A 531 9.59 -9.67 8.12
CA ALA A 531 8.65 -9.87 9.23
C ALA A 531 7.96 -8.57 9.70
N GLY A 532 8.24 -7.43 9.05
CA GLY A 532 7.65 -6.13 9.40
C GLY A 532 8.37 -5.39 10.52
N GLU A 533 9.56 -5.86 10.96
CA GLU A 533 10.34 -5.14 11.96
C GLU A 533 10.92 -3.84 11.35
N SER A 534 11.09 -2.81 12.19
CA SER A 534 11.73 -1.57 11.73
C SER A 534 13.17 -1.83 11.31
N LEU A 535 13.71 -1.00 10.42
CA LEU A 535 15.10 -1.13 9.95
C LEU A 535 16.09 -1.18 11.13
N GLU A 536 15.94 -0.28 12.10
CA GLU A 536 16.78 -0.22 13.29
C GLU A 536 16.65 -1.48 14.17
N ALA A 537 15.43 -1.99 14.38
CA ALA A 537 15.22 -3.24 15.11
C ALA A 537 15.87 -4.41 14.37
N SER A 538 15.77 -4.42 13.04
CA SER A 538 16.33 -5.46 12.18
C SER A 538 17.86 -5.49 12.25
N PHE A 539 18.52 -4.33 12.23
CA PHE A 539 19.97 -4.23 12.42
C PHE A 539 20.40 -4.69 13.82
N ARG A 540 19.68 -4.30 14.87
CA ARG A 540 19.97 -4.78 16.23
C ARG A 540 19.82 -6.28 16.37
N LYS A 541 18.77 -6.86 15.78
CA LYS A 541 18.53 -8.30 15.78
C LYS A 541 19.61 -9.06 15.03
N ALA A 542 19.94 -8.59 13.81
CA ALA A 542 20.93 -9.23 12.97
C ALA A 542 22.34 -9.08 13.53
N TYR A 543 22.79 -7.87 13.87
CA TYR A 543 24.20 -7.57 14.18
C TYR A 543 24.51 -7.33 15.66
N ARG A 544 23.49 -7.30 16.54
CA ARG A 544 23.61 -6.90 17.95
C ARG A 544 24.18 -5.49 18.15
N LYS A 545 24.04 -4.64 17.13
CA LYS A 545 24.47 -3.24 17.09
C LYS A 545 23.40 -2.40 16.40
N SER A 546 23.34 -1.11 16.69
CA SER A 546 22.50 -0.19 15.90
C SER A 546 23.07 -0.01 14.50
N LEU A 547 22.24 0.49 13.57
CA LEU A 547 22.71 0.89 12.25
C LEU A 547 23.77 2.00 12.35
N ASP A 548 23.51 3.01 13.17
CA ASP A 548 24.44 4.13 13.40
C ASP A 548 25.79 3.66 13.97
N GLU A 549 25.80 2.70 14.92
CA GLU A 549 27.04 2.13 15.46
C GLU A 549 27.87 1.40 14.39
N LEU A 550 27.21 0.73 13.44
CA LEU A 550 27.87 0.04 12.33
C LEU A 550 28.45 1.03 11.33
N GLU A 551 27.71 2.08 10.99
CA GLU A 551 28.16 3.16 10.11
C GLU A 551 29.35 3.91 10.70
N GLN A 552 29.28 4.28 11.99
CA GLN A 552 30.37 4.97 12.68
C GLN A 552 31.66 4.14 12.75
N ARG A 553 31.54 2.81 12.81
CA ARG A 553 32.71 1.92 12.74
C ARG A 553 33.24 1.81 11.32
N TRP A 554 32.35 1.64 10.36
CA TRP A 554 32.70 1.54 8.95
C TRP A 554 33.53 2.74 8.49
N ILE A 555 33.10 3.97 8.79
CA ILE A 555 33.85 5.20 8.43
C ILE A 555 35.25 5.22 9.03
N LYS A 556 35.43 4.71 10.26
CA LYS A 556 36.74 4.66 10.92
C LYS A 556 37.69 3.63 10.30
N GLU A 557 37.13 2.67 9.57
CA GLU A 557 37.85 1.58 8.92
C GLU A 557 37.95 1.76 7.39
N LEU A 558 37.28 2.77 6.84
CA LEU A 558 37.30 3.20 5.44
C LEU A 558 38.59 3.98 5.15
#